data_AF-A0AAV0JWH6-F1
#
_entry.id   AF-A0AAV0JWH6-F1
#
_cell.length_a   1.000
_cell.length_b   1.000
_cell.length_c   1.000
_cell.angle_alpha   90.00
_cell.angle_beta   90.00
_cell.angle_gamma   90.00
#
_symmetry.space_group_name_H-M   'P 1'
#
loop_
_entity.id
_entity.type
_entity.pdbx_description
1 polymer ?
#
loop_
_entity_poly.entity_id
_entity_poly.type
_entity_poly.pdbx_seq_one_letter_code
_entity_poly.pdbx_strand_id
1 'polypeptide(L)'
;MAELIRNPKCMRKLEEEVSPAMDQQEMFIKESCITQLPYLEACFKETLRLHPPGPFLLPHRAIEFCQVMNHSIPKNSQILVNFWAIGRDPKYWEEPLMFNPGLDFKGNDFEFIPFGSGRRICPGLTMATRHVSLIVASLIHFFDWSLPHGRKNPTDIDMSEKYGLTLRKEEPLILIPRSKN
;
A
#
# COMPACT_ATOMS: atom_id res chain seq x y z
N MET A 1 -2.90 -0.54 8.06
CA MET A 1 -3.72 -0.74 9.28
C MET A 1 -5.21 -0.83 8.99
N ALA A 2 -5.88 0.16 8.39
CA ALA A 2 -7.33 0.12 8.15
C ALA A 2 -7.79 -1.16 7.42
N GLU A 3 -7.13 -1.51 6.31
CA GLU A 3 -7.41 -2.75 5.58
C GLU A 3 -7.17 -4.01 6.41
N LEU A 4 -6.11 -4.05 7.22
CA LEU A 4 -5.85 -5.21 8.09
C LEU A 4 -6.94 -5.38 9.16
N ILE A 5 -7.41 -4.30 9.78
CA ILE A 5 -8.50 -4.38 10.76
C ILE A 5 -9.78 -4.86 10.07
N ARG A 6 -10.13 -4.29 8.92
CA ARG A 6 -11.30 -4.66 8.12
C ARG A 6 -11.25 -6.11 7.61
N ASN A 7 -10.05 -6.68 7.48
CA ASN A 7 -9.80 -8.05 7.03
C ASN A 7 -9.09 -8.90 8.11
N PRO A 8 -9.80 -9.40 9.14
CA PRO A 8 -9.20 -10.16 10.25
C PRO A 8 -8.41 -11.40 9.83
N LYS A 9 -8.77 -12.03 8.70
CA LYS A 9 -8.02 -13.16 8.13
C LYS A 9 -6.62 -12.72 7.67
N CYS A 10 -6.53 -11.57 7.01
CA CYS A 10 -5.25 -11.00 6.60
C CYS A 10 -4.43 -10.56 7.81
N MET A 11 -5.05 -9.92 8.82
CA MET A 11 -4.37 -9.57 10.06
C MET A 11 -3.76 -10.81 10.73
N ARG A 12 -4.54 -11.87 10.92
CA ARG A 12 -4.07 -13.09 11.56
C ARG A 12 -2.91 -13.75 10.83
N LYS A 13 -3.02 -13.88 9.50
CA LYS A 13 -1.95 -14.45 8.67
C LYS A 13 -0.66 -13.61 8.75
N LEU A 14 -0.79 -12.29 8.86
CA LEU A 14 0.35 -11.40 9.04
C LEU A 14 0.94 -11.48 10.46
N GLU A 15 0.12 -11.65 11.49
CA GLU A 15 0.58 -11.93 12.86
C GLU A 15 1.36 -13.25 12.95
N GLU A 16 0.85 -14.31 12.30
CA GLU A 16 1.52 -15.61 12.21
C GLU A 16 2.88 -15.54 11.49
N GLU A 17 3.03 -14.64 10.52
CA GLU A 17 4.31 -14.41 9.83
C GLU A 17 5.29 -13.59 10.69
N VAL A 18 4.80 -12.54 11.36
CA VAL A 18 5.64 -11.61 12.12
C VAL A 18 6.11 -12.21 13.45
N SER A 19 5.29 -13.03 14.11
CA SER A 19 5.58 -13.54 15.47
C SER A 19 6.85 -14.41 15.57
N PRO A 20 7.13 -15.36 14.64
CA PRO A 20 8.31 -16.22 14.71
C PRO A 20 9.58 -15.56 14.18
N ALA A 21 9.47 -14.49 13.38
CA ALA A 21 10.59 -13.81 12.75
C ALA A 21 11.41 -12.94 13.73
N MET A 22 11.06 -12.96 15.01
CA MET A 22 11.65 -12.13 16.05
C MET A 22 12.23 -12.98 17.18
N ASP A 23 13.44 -12.61 17.59
CA ASP A 23 14.03 -13.11 18.82
C ASP A 23 13.29 -12.49 20.00
N GLN A 24 12.76 -13.32 20.91
CA GLN A 24 11.99 -12.88 22.07
C GLN A 24 12.79 -11.97 23.02
N GLN A 25 14.11 -11.89 22.85
CA GLN A 25 15.00 -11.05 23.65
C GLN A 25 15.19 -9.63 23.08
N GLU A 26 14.76 -9.34 21.85
CA GLU A 26 14.94 -8.01 21.24
C GLU A 26 13.73 -7.10 21.44
N MET A 27 13.99 -5.88 21.93
CA MET A 27 12.95 -4.88 22.19
C MET A 27 12.41 -4.18 20.92
N PHE A 28 12.91 -4.50 19.73
CA PHE A 28 12.54 -3.86 18.48
C PHE A 28 12.74 -4.79 17.27
N ILE A 29 11.99 -4.54 16.20
CA ILE A 29 12.14 -5.27 14.93
C ILE A 29 13.36 -4.73 14.18
N LYS A 30 14.24 -5.61 13.71
CA LYS A 30 15.34 -5.23 12.82
C LYS A 30 14.87 -5.14 11.37
N GLU A 31 15.41 -4.17 10.63
CA GLU A 31 15.17 -4.03 9.19
C GLU A 31 15.51 -5.32 8.41
N SER A 32 16.54 -6.06 8.84
CA SER A 32 16.95 -7.34 8.24
C SER A 32 15.89 -8.44 8.37
N CYS A 33 14.97 -8.35 9.33
CA CYS A 33 13.87 -9.31 9.45
C CYS A 33 12.80 -9.07 8.37
N ILE A 34 12.65 -7.82 7.88
CA ILE A 34 11.61 -7.45 6.93
C ILE A 34 11.74 -8.20 5.60
N THR A 35 12.96 -8.50 5.16
CA THR A 35 13.18 -9.28 3.93
C THR A 35 12.72 -10.74 4.04
N GLN A 36 12.37 -11.20 5.24
CA GLN A 36 11.87 -12.56 5.50
C GLN A 36 10.35 -12.59 5.72
N LEU A 37 9.64 -11.48 5.47
CA LEU A 37 8.20 -11.33 5.67
C LEU A 37 7.48 -11.13 4.31
N PRO A 38 7.39 -12.15 3.45
CA PRO A 38 6.81 -12.02 2.11
C PRO A 38 5.32 -11.64 2.12
N TYR A 39 4.55 -12.07 3.12
CA TYR A 39 3.14 -11.71 3.25
C TYR A 39 2.95 -10.28 3.72
N LEU A 40 3.84 -9.75 4.57
CA LEU A 40 3.91 -8.32 4.87
C LEU A 40 4.17 -7.50 3.60
N GLU A 41 5.12 -7.93 2.77
CA GLU A 41 5.40 -7.29 1.48
C GLU A 41 4.17 -7.34 0.56
N ALA A 42 3.48 -8.48 0.51
CA ALA A 42 2.24 -8.61 -0.26
C ALA A 42 1.14 -7.66 0.26
N CYS A 43 0.97 -7.53 1.58
CA CYS A 43 0.02 -6.59 2.18
C CYS A 43 0.38 -5.13 1.87
N PHE A 44 1.67 -4.79 1.87
CA PHE A 44 2.16 -3.47 1.51
C PHE A 44 1.86 -3.15 0.04
N LYS A 45 2.18 -4.07 -0.88
CA LYS A 45 1.91 -3.93 -2.31
C LYS A 45 0.41 -3.77 -2.57
N GLU A 46 -0.40 -4.61 -1.96
CA GLU A 46 -1.86 -4.57 -2.11
C GLU A 46 -2.47 -3.28 -1.55
N THR A 47 -1.93 -2.76 -0.45
CA THR A 47 -2.32 -1.45 0.09
C THR A 47 -2.00 -0.34 -0.92
N LEU A 48 -0.84 -0.38 -1.58
CA LEU A 48 -0.48 0.64 -2.57
C LEU A 48 -1.30 0.55 -3.86
N ARG A 49 -1.71 -0.65 -4.26
CA ARG A 49 -2.61 -0.86 -5.41
C ARG A 49 -3.96 -0.17 -5.18
N LEU A 50 -4.57 -0.44 -4.03
CA LEU A 50 -5.88 0.12 -3.69
C LEU A 50 -5.78 1.57 -3.24
N HIS A 51 -4.79 1.94 -2.44
CA HIS A 51 -4.71 3.26 -1.82
C HIS A 51 -3.39 3.97 -2.17
N PRO A 52 -3.13 4.26 -3.46
CA PRO A 52 -1.91 4.93 -3.85
C PRO A 52 -1.89 6.36 -3.32
N PRO A 53 -0.86 6.78 -2.55
CA PRO A 53 -0.78 8.16 -2.06
C PRO A 53 -0.80 9.19 -3.20
N GLY A 54 -0.24 8.86 -4.37
CA GLY A 54 -0.32 9.65 -5.59
C GLY A 54 -1.18 8.97 -6.66
N PRO A 55 -2.51 9.18 -6.70
CA PRO A 55 -3.40 8.48 -7.64
C PRO A 55 -3.11 8.80 -9.11
N PHE A 56 -2.60 10.00 -9.39
CA PHE A 56 -2.16 10.46 -10.72
C PHE A 56 -0.63 10.48 -10.90
N LEU A 57 0.10 9.90 -9.94
CA LEU A 57 1.55 10.04 -9.78
C LEU A 57 2.00 11.52 -9.83
N LEU A 58 3.29 11.77 -10.07
CA LEU A 58 3.78 13.12 -10.30
C LEU A 58 3.56 13.51 -11.77
N PRO A 59 3.13 14.75 -12.06
CA PRO A 59 2.95 15.18 -13.44
C PRO A 59 4.25 15.16 -14.25
N HIS A 60 4.18 14.58 -15.43
CA HIS A 60 5.23 14.67 -16.45
C HIS A 60 4.92 15.78 -17.44
N ARG A 61 5.91 16.14 -18.26
CA ARG A 61 5.76 17.13 -19.33
C ARG A 61 6.39 16.61 -20.62
N ALA A 62 5.66 16.69 -21.74
CA ALA A 62 6.21 16.43 -23.06
C ALA A 62 7.29 17.47 -23.39
N ILE A 63 8.53 17.03 -23.63
CA ILE A 63 9.66 17.94 -23.92
C ILE A 63 9.63 18.46 -25.37
N GLU A 64 8.94 17.75 -26.24
CA GLU A 64 8.74 18.04 -27.66
C GLU A 64 7.41 17.45 -28.12
N PHE A 65 7.03 17.72 -29.37
CA PHE A 65 5.89 17.05 -29.98
C PHE A 65 6.20 15.56 -30.12
N CYS A 66 5.28 14.70 -29.70
CA CYS A 66 5.39 13.27 -29.90
C CYS A 66 4.05 12.65 -30.29
N GLN A 67 4.10 11.45 -30.87
CA GLN A 67 2.92 10.63 -31.08
C GLN A 67 2.94 9.47 -30.09
N VAL A 68 1.82 9.24 -29.42
CA VAL A 68 1.59 8.07 -28.57
C VAL A 68 0.35 7.36 -29.08
N MET A 69 0.53 6.11 -29.50
CA MET A 69 -0.48 5.41 -30.32
C MET A 69 -0.88 6.30 -31.52
N ASN A 70 -2.17 6.53 -31.74
CA ASN A 70 -2.69 7.36 -32.83
C ASN A 70 -2.96 8.81 -32.39
N HIS A 71 -2.40 9.26 -31.27
CA HIS A 71 -2.63 10.58 -30.72
C HIS A 71 -1.39 11.46 -30.78
N SER A 72 -1.59 12.70 -31.22
CA SER A 72 -0.55 13.73 -31.21
C SER A 72 -0.53 14.44 -29.85
N ILE A 73 0.63 14.45 -29.20
CA ILE A 73 0.88 15.13 -27.93
C ILE A 73 1.76 16.35 -28.20
N PRO A 74 1.22 17.58 -28.12
CA PRO A 74 2.02 18.79 -28.29
C PRO A 74 3.13 18.93 -27.25
N LYS A 75 4.21 19.61 -27.63
CA LYS A 75 5.25 20.04 -26.70
C LYS A 75 4.63 20.79 -25.51
N ASN A 76 5.19 20.58 -24.32
CA ASN A 76 4.75 21.14 -23.04
C ASN A 76 3.42 20.61 -22.49
N SER A 77 2.76 19.65 -23.15
CA SER A 77 1.58 19.01 -22.58
C SER A 77 1.90 18.36 -21.24
N GLN A 78 1.03 18.57 -20.25
CA GLN A 78 1.09 17.89 -18.96
C GLN A 78 0.56 16.47 -19.14
N ILE A 79 1.31 15.49 -18.64
CA ILE A 79 0.95 14.08 -18.69
C ILE A 79 0.74 13.59 -17.27
N LEU A 80 -0.45 13.04 -17.00
CA LEU A 80 -0.83 12.41 -15.74
C LEU A 80 -1.05 10.92 -15.99
N VAL A 81 -0.49 10.08 -15.11
CA VAL A 81 -0.68 8.63 -15.18
C VAL A 81 -1.67 8.25 -14.08
N ASN A 82 -2.87 7.85 -14.46
CA ASN A 82 -3.93 7.49 -13.51
C ASN A 82 -3.71 6.08 -12.94
N PHE A 83 -2.73 5.96 -12.03
CA PHE A 83 -2.42 4.70 -11.36
C PHE A 83 -3.59 4.18 -10.52
N TRP A 84 -4.40 5.07 -9.92
CA TRP A 84 -5.60 4.67 -9.18
C TRP A 84 -6.57 3.85 -10.03
N ALA A 85 -6.76 4.23 -11.30
CA ALA A 85 -7.58 3.48 -12.24
C ALA A 85 -6.90 2.18 -12.70
N ILE A 86 -5.61 2.22 -13.01
CA ILE A 86 -4.82 1.03 -13.42
C ILE A 86 -4.89 -0.05 -12.34
N GLY A 87 -4.70 0.32 -11.07
CA GLY A 87 -4.76 -0.58 -9.93
C GLY A 87 -6.15 -1.18 -9.66
N ARG A 88 -7.20 -0.70 -10.34
CA ARG A 88 -8.61 -1.16 -10.18
C ARG A 88 -9.20 -1.71 -11.48
N ASP A 89 -8.40 -1.88 -12.52
CA ASP A 89 -8.90 -2.37 -13.81
C ASP A 89 -9.20 -3.88 -13.73
N PRO A 90 -10.47 -4.32 -13.87
CA PRO A 90 -10.84 -5.74 -13.81
C PRO A 90 -10.22 -6.58 -14.94
N LYS A 91 -9.67 -5.95 -15.98
CA LYS A 91 -8.89 -6.64 -17.02
C LYS A 91 -7.59 -7.25 -16.47
N TYR A 92 -7.00 -6.62 -15.46
CA TYR A 92 -5.70 -6.98 -14.91
C TYR A 92 -5.80 -7.52 -13.48
N TRP A 93 -6.88 -7.20 -12.77
CA TRP A 93 -7.06 -7.51 -11.36
C TRP A 93 -8.36 -8.27 -11.14
N GLU A 94 -8.27 -9.52 -10.69
CA GLU A 94 -9.43 -10.25 -10.19
C GLU A 94 -9.96 -9.59 -8.92
N GLU A 95 -11.28 -9.41 -8.81
CA GLU A 95 -11.92 -8.69 -7.71
C GLU A 95 -11.22 -7.35 -7.38
N PRO A 96 -11.12 -6.40 -8.33
CA PRO A 96 -10.20 -5.26 -8.27
C PRO A 96 -10.45 -4.29 -7.10
N LEU A 97 -11.59 -4.40 -6.42
CA LEU A 97 -11.96 -3.56 -5.28
C LEU A 97 -11.77 -4.26 -3.93
N MET A 98 -11.42 -5.56 -3.93
CA MET A 98 -11.17 -6.34 -2.74
C MET A 98 -9.70 -6.25 -2.34
N PHE A 99 -9.44 -6.14 -1.04
CA PHE A 99 -8.08 -6.23 -0.49
C PHE A 99 -7.67 -7.70 -0.39
N ASN A 100 -6.81 -8.16 -1.30
CA ASN A 100 -6.37 -9.55 -1.39
C ASN A 100 -4.83 -9.67 -1.53
N PRO A 101 -4.10 -9.68 -0.40
CA PRO A 101 -2.66 -9.89 -0.41
C PRO A 101 -2.30 -11.30 -0.87
N GLY A 102 -1.58 -11.41 -1.99
CA GLY A 102 -1.19 -12.71 -2.56
C GLY A 102 -0.78 -12.66 -4.03
N LEU A 103 -0.96 -11.52 -4.70
CA LEU A 103 -0.54 -11.32 -6.07
C LEU A 103 0.98 -11.05 -6.14
N ASP A 104 1.69 -11.88 -6.91
CA ASP A 104 3.13 -11.76 -7.13
C ASP A 104 3.41 -10.78 -8.28
N PHE A 105 4.02 -9.64 -7.96
CA PHE A 105 4.47 -8.63 -8.94
C PHE A 105 5.97 -8.73 -9.14
N LYS A 106 6.40 -8.94 -10.38
CA LYS A 106 7.81 -9.16 -10.75
C LYS A 106 8.53 -7.90 -11.23
N GLY A 107 8.00 -6.72 -10.88
CA GLY A 107 8.71 -5.44 -11.02
C GLY A 107 8.79 -4.86 -12.43
N ASN A 108 8.34 -5.59 -13.44
CA ASN A 108 8.20 -5.10 -14.83
C ASN A 108 6.72 -4.98 -15.28
N ASP A 109 5.79 -5.08 -14.34
CA ASP A 109 4.36 -5.07 -14.58
C ASP A 109 3.86 -3.61 -14.53
N PHE A 110 3.48 -3.03 -15.67
CA PHE A 110 2.95 -1.66 -15.74
C PHE A 110 1.58 -1.52 -15.06
N GLU A 111 0.95 -2.66 -14.79
CA GLU A 111 -0.23 -2.82 -13.95
C GLU A 111 0.04 -2.37 -12.50
N PHE A 112 1.30 -2.43 -12.04
CA PHE A 112 1.69 -2.09 -10.68
C PHE A 112 2.89 -1.13 -10.61
N ILE A 113 2.62 0.17 -10.73
CA ILE A 113 3.61 1.26 -10.70
C ILE A 113 3.34 2.32 -9.61
N PRO A 114 3.15 1.94 -8.33
CA PRO A 114 2.80 2.89 -7.26
C PRO A 114 3.88 3.96 -6.99
N PHE A 115 5.11 3.72 -7.45
CA PHE A 115 6.25 4.63 -7.35
C PHE A 115 6.62 5.28 -8.70
N GLY A 116 5.75 5.14 -9.70
CA GLY A 116 6.04 5.47 -11.09
C GLY A 116 7.03 4.51 -11.74
N SER A 117 7.53 4.88 -12.92
CA SER A 117 8.46 4.06 -13.70
C SER A 117 9.36 4.95 -14.57
N GLY A 118 10.39 4.34 -15.15
CA GLY A 118 11.32 5.00 -16.07
C GLY A 118 12.21 6.07 -15.41
N ARG A 119 12.56 7.10 -16.19
CA ARG A 119 13.58 8.11 -15.82
C ARG A 119 13.32 8.90 -14.53
N ARG A 120 12.07 8.89 -14.02
CA ARG A 120 11.65 9.64 -12.83
C ARG A 120 10.95 8.74 -11.81
N ILE A 121 11.27 7.43 -11.82
CA ILE A 121 10.84 6.52 -10.76
C ILE A 121 11.26 7.06 -9.39
N CYS A 122 10.42 6.88 -8.38
CA CYS A 122 10.67 7.40 -7.04
C CYS A 122 12.04 6.91 -6.51
N PRO A 123 13.00 7.81 -6.22
CA PRO A 123 14.29 7.40 -5.66
C PRO A 123 14.17 6.86 -4.23
N GLY A 124 13.06 7.16 -3.54
CA GLY A 124 12.77 6.70 -2.19
C GLY A 124 12.11 5.32 -2.10
N LEU A 125 11.88 4.61 -3.22
CA LEU A 125 11.18 3.31 -3.25
C LEU A 125 11.74 2.34 -2.22
N THR A 126 13.05 2.08 -2.25
CA THR A 126 13.70 1.12 -1.35
C THR A 126 13.52 1.50 0.11
N MET A 127 13.66 2.79 0.44
CA MET A 127 13.47 3.29 1.81
C MET A 127 12.01 3.15 2.26
N ALA A 128 11.06 3.52 1.41
CA ALA A 128 9.64 3.46 1.71
C ALA A 128 9.19 2.03 2.00
N THR A 129 9.55 1.07 1.14
CA THR A 129 9.19 -0.34 1.31
C THR A 129 9.72 -0.89 2.64
N ARG A 130 10.94 -0.56 3.03
CA ARG A 130 11.52 -1.03 4.29
C ARG A 130 10.93 -0.35 5.52
N HIS A 131 10.86 0.98 5.53
CA HIS A 131 10.37 1.72 6.70
C HIS A 131 8.88 1.49 6.96
N VAL A 132 8.04 1.50 5.92
CA VAL A 132 6.60 1.28 6.12
C VAL A 132 6.35 -0.15 6.61
N SER A 133 7.04 -1.14 6.04
CA SER A 133 6.94 -2.52 6.51
C SER A 133 7.41 -2.67 7.95
N LEU A 134 8.52 -2.02 8.33
CA LEU A 134 9.02 -2.03 9.71
C LEU A 134 8.01 -1.43 10.70
N ILE A 135 7.41 -0.29 10.36
CA ILE A 135 6.37 0.35 11.18
C ILE A 135 5.16 -0.58 11.33
N VAL A 136 4.66 -1.15 10.23
CA VAL A 136 3.49 -2.04 10.26
C VAL A 136 3.78 -3.31 11.04
N ALA A 137 4.92 -3.96 10.81
CA ALA A 137 5.35 -5.13 11.56
C ALA A 137 5.43 -4.82 13.06
N SER A 138 5.98 -3.67 13.43
CA SER A 138 6.09 -3.26 14.84
C SER A 138 4.71 -3.06 15.48
N LEU A 139 3.80 -2.38 14.77
CA LEU A 139 2.42 -2.18 15.25
C LEU A 139 1.68 -3.51 15.45
N ILE A 140 1.92 -4.50 14.59
CA ILE A 140 1.28 -5.81 14.66
C ILE A 140 1.91 -6.69 15.75
N HIS A 141 3.23 -6.63 15.89
CA HIS A 141 3.97 -7.42 16.85
C HIS A 141 3.69 -7.01 18.29
N PHE A 142 3.72 -5.70 18.58
CA PHE A 142 3.64 -5.21 19.96
C PHE A 142 2.20 -5.01 20.45
N PHE A 143 1.20 -4.93 19.57
CA PHE A 143 -0.16 -4.57 19.96
C PHE A 143 -1.24 -5.45 19.34
N ASP A 144 -2.20 -5.81 20.17
CA ASP A 144 -3.55 -6.14 19.74
C ASP A 144 -4.33 -4.85 19.49
N TRP A 145 -5.16 -4.83 18.44
CA TRP A 145 -5.91 -3.65 18.05
C TRP A 145 -7.41 -3.88 18.18
N SER A 146 -8.11 -2.90 18.75
CA SER A 146 -9.57 -2.91 18.87
C SER A 146 -10.18 -1.59 18.41
N LEU A 147 -11.43 -1.64 17.94
CA LEU A 147 -12.19 -0.45 17.58
C LEU A 147 -12.76 0.24 18.83
N PRO A 148 -12.84 1.58 18.85
CA PRO A 148 -13.36 2.32 20.00
C PRO A 148 -14.88 2.13 20.17
N HIS A 149 -15.37 2.39 21.40
CA HIS A 149 -16.79 2.52 21.76
C HIS A 149 -17.69 1.32 21.45
N GLY A 150 -17.16 0.09 21.52
CA GLY A 150 -17.97 -1.12 21.34
C GLY A 150 -18.42 -1.37 19.91
N ARG A 151 -17.87 -0.64 18.92
CA ARG A 151 -17.95 -1.08 17.51
C ARG A 151 -17.27 -2.43 17.39
N LYS A 152 -18.04 -3.47 17.11
CA LYS A 152 -17.53 -4.85 17.02
C LYS A 152 -17.20 -5.27 15.60
N ASN A 153 -17.84 -4.68 14.59
CA ASN A 153 -17.74 -5.17 13.23
C ASN A 153 -16.67 -4.40 12.44
N PRO A 154 -15.57 -5.06 12.02
CA PRO A 154 -14.52 -4.39 11.28
C PRO A 154 -14.94 -3.85 9.91
N THR A 155 -16.04 -4.39 9.34
CA THR A 155 -16.58 -3.91 8.06
C THR A 155 -17.21 -2.52 8.16
N ASP A 156 -17.48 -2.02 9.36
CA ASP A 156 -18.08 -0.69 9.59
C ASP A 156 -17.04 0.44 9.46
N ILE A 157 -15.77 0.11 9.25
CA ILE A 157 -14.72 1.10 8.98
C ILE A 157 -15.00 1.76 7.63
N ASP A 158 -15.29 3.05 7.65
CA ASP A 158 -15.40 3.83 6.42
C ASP A 158 -14.04 3.94 5.73
N MET A 159 -13.99 3.50 4.47
CA MET A 159 -12.80 3.50 3.61
C MET A 159 -12.84 4.63 2.57
N SER A 160 -13.76 5.59 2.72
CA SER A 160 -13.81 6.80 1.89
C SER A 160 -12.48 7.56 1.93
N GLU A 161 -12.14 8.16 0.79
CA GLU A 161 -10.85 8.80 0.56
C GLU A 161 -11.03 10.28 0.23
N LYS A 162 -10.13 11.10 0.77
CA LYS A 162 -9.99 12.52 0.42
C LYS A 162 -8.78 12.70 -0.47
N TYR A 163 -8.97 13.37 -1.60
CA TYR A 163 -7.86 13.82 -2.43
C TYR A 163 -7.34 15.20 -1.98
N GLY A 164 -6.02 15.30 -1.85
CA GLY A 164 -5.28 16.54 -1.57
C GLY A 164 -3.88 16.45 -2.17
N LEU A 165 -2.84 16.79 -1.39
CA LEU A 165 -1.46 16.50 -1.81
C LEU A 165 -1.22 15.00 -1.97
N THR A 166 -1.82 14.20 -1.08
CA THR A 166 -1.89 12.74 -1.19
C THR A 166 -3.34 12.28 -1.05
N LEU A 167 -3.64 11.10 -1.59
CA LEU A 167 -4.86 10.36 -1.28
C LEU A 167 -4.73 9.79 0.13
N ARG A 168 -5.73 10.03 0.97
CA ARG A 168 -5.78 9.58 2.36
C ARG A 168 -7.20 9.22 2.74
N LYS A 169 -7.37 8.44 3.80
CA LYS A 169 -8.70 8.21 4.39
C LYS A 169 -9.34 9.55 4.78
N GLU A 170 -10.60 9.78 4.43
CA GLU A 170 -11.32 11.03 4.74
C GLU A 170 -11.42 11.19 6.25
N GLU A 171 -11.98 10.20 6.92
CA GLU A 171 -12.01 10.10 8.38
C GLU A 171 -10.74 9.43 8.89
N PRO A 172 -10.06 9.91 9.94
CA PRO A 172 -8.93 9.21 10.55
C PRO A 172 -9.33 7.83 11.08
N LEU A 173 -8.41 6.85 10.99
CA LEU A 173 -8.59 5.57 11.65
C LEU A 173 -8.27 5.72 13.15
N ILE A 174 -9.23 5.42 14.01
CA ILE A 174 -9.05 5.41 15.46
C ILE A 174 -9.07 3.97 15.95
N LEU A 175 -7.99 3.55 16.63
CA LEU A 175 -7.85 2.22 17.23
C LEU A 175 -7.35 2.35 18.67
N ILE A 176 -7.74 1.40 19.51
CA ILE A 176 -7.25 1.27 20.88
C ILE A 176 -6.19 0.14 20.89
N PRO A 177 -4.92 0.46 21.16
CA PRO A 177 -3.87 -0.54 21.29
C PRO A 177 -3.95 -1.23 22.65
N ARG A 178 -3.66 -2.53 22.67
CA ARG A 178 -3.40 -3.32 23.88
C ARG A 178 -2.07 -4.02 23.71
N SER A 179 -1.13 -3.80 24.64
CA SER A 179 0.18 -4.47 24.57
C SER A 179 -0.01 -5.99 24.56
N LYS A 180 0.68 -6.66 23.64
CA LYS A 180 0.91 -8.11 23.70
C LYS A 180 1.97 -8.32 24.79
N ASN A 181 1.62 -9.08 25.83
CA ASN A 181 2.54 -9.41 26.94
C ASN A 181 3.50 -10.53 26.53
#